data_AF-A0A519Z9H5-F1
#
_entry.id   AF-A0A519Z9H5-F1
#
_cell.length_a   1.000
_cell.length_b   1.000
_cell.length_c   1.000
_cell.angle_alpha   90.00
_cell.angle_beta   90.00
_cell.angle_gamma   90.00
#
_symmetry.space_group_name_H-M   'P 1'
#
loop_
_entity.id
_entity.type
_entity.pdbx_description
1 polymer ?
#
loop_
_entity_poly.entity_id
_entity_poly.type
_entity_poly.pdbx_seq_one_letter_code
_entity_poly.pdbx_strand_id
1 'polypeptide(L)'
;MRKIFFGFLLFLVVLVAAAALAPFLFKDKLRALADKQIAQRVRAKVQYNPADIDVTLLSTFPDLGLDIKNLRVIGVDSFSRDTLAYLPRLRVGLDL
;
A
#
# COMPACT_ATOMS: atom_id res chain seq x y z
N MET A 1 -45.05 7.09 -11.87
CA MET A 1 -43.92 6.17 -12.17
C MET A 1 -42.72 6.87 -12.84
N ARG A 2 -42.89 7.65 -13.92
CA ARG A 2 -41.77 8.31 -14.65
C ARG A 2 -40.86 9.24 -13.81
N LYS A 3 -41.42 10.01 -12.86
CA LYS A 3 -40.65 10.94 -11.99
C LYS A 3 -39.70 10.23 -11.01
N ILE A 4 -40.08 9.03 -10.54
CA ILE A 4 -39.28 8.22 -9.60
C ILE A 4 -38.08 7.62 -10.33
N PHE A 5 -38.27 7.20 -11.59
CA PHE A 5 -37.19 6.72 -12.46
C PHE A 5 -36.15 7.81 -12.74
N PHE A 6 -36.60 9.04 -13.02
CA PHE A 6 -35.68 10.18 -13.21
C PHE A 6 -34.94 10.56 -11.92
N GLY A 7 -35.62 10.53 -10.76
CA GLY A 7 -34.97 10.76 -9.47
C GLY A 7 -33.94 9.68 -9.13
N PHE A 8 -34.26 8.41 -9.40
CA PHE A 8 -33.34 7.29 -9.22
C PHE A 8 -32.14 7.37 -10.17
N LEU A 9 -32.37 7.74 -11.43
CA LEU A 9 -31.30 7.93 -12.40
C LEU A 9 -30.37 9.08 -12.00
N LEU A 10 -30.92 10.21 -11.53
CA LEU A 10 -30.13 11.33 -11.03
C LEU A 10 -29.32 10.94 -9.79
N PHE A 11 -29.94 10.20 -8.85
CA PHE A 11 -29.25 9.68 -7.67
C PHE A 11 -28.08 8.77 -8.05
N LEU A 12 -28.28 7.87 -9.02
CA LEU A 12 -27.23 6.98 -9.53
C LEU A 12 -26.08 7.76 -10.16
N VAL A 13 -26.37 8.81 -10.95
CA VAL A 13 -25.35 9.67 -11.56
C VAL A 13 -24.54 10.41 -10.50
N VAL A 14 -25.20 10.95 -9.46
CA VAL A 14 -24.51 11.62 -8.34
C VAL A 14 -23.62 10.64 -7.58
N LEU A 15 -24.08 9.41 -7.36
CA LEU A 15 -23.33 8.37 -6.66
C LEU A 15 -22.08 7.95 -7.47
N VAL A 16 -22.22 7.79 -8.78
CA VAL A 16 -21.08 7.49 -9.69
C VAL A 16 -20.09 8.66 -9.73
N ALA A 17 -20.56 9.91 -9.78
CA ALA A 17 -19.70 11.08 -9.73
C ALA A 17 -18.95 11.19 -8.38
N ALA A 18 -19.64 10.93 -7.27
CA ALA A 18 -19.02 10.88 -5.95
C ALA A 18 -17.96 9.77 -5.84
N ALA A 19 -18.24 8.58 -6.38
CA ALA A 19 -17.29 7.47 -6.42
C ALA A 19 -16.06 7.78 -7.30
N ALA A 20 -16.25 8.50 -8.42
CA ALA A 20 -15.16 8.93 -9.30
C ALA A 20 -14.28 10.03 -8.66
N LEU A 21 -14.88 10.92 -7.87
CA LEU A 21 -14.17 12.00 -7.17
C LEU A 21 -13.56 11.58 -5.83
N ALA A 22 -14.08 10.52 -5.20
CA ALA A 22 -13.54 9.95 -3.97
C ALA A 22 -12.02 9.68 -4.05
N PRO A 23 -11.47 8.98 -5.06
CA PRO A 23 -10.03 8.76 -5.11
C PRO A 23 -9.25 10.08 -5.23
N PHE A 24 -9.77 11.11 -5.91
CA PHE A 24 -9.08 12.40 -6.02
C PHE A 24 -9.07 13.15 -4.69
N LEU A 25 -10.20 13.23 -4.00
CA LEU A 25 -10.34 13.99 -2.75
C LEU A 25 -9.66 13.31 -1.55
N PHE A 26 -9.63 11.98 -1.54
CA PHE A 26 -9.10 11.19 -0.42
C PHE A 26 -7.63 10.80 -0.60
N LYS A 27 -7.07 10.81 -1.83
CA LYS A 27 -5.63 10.50 -2.08
C LYS A 27 -4.68 11.36 -1.25
N ASP A 28 -4.91 12.68 -1.20
CA ASP A 28 -4.00 13.61 -0.52
C ASP A 28 -4.05 13.44 1.01
N LYS A 29 -5.26 13.24 1.55
CA LYS A 29 -5.46 12.97 2.98
C LYS A 29 -4.84 11.65 3.40
N LEU A 30 -4.97 10.61 2.57
CA LEU A 30 -4.41 9.28 2.84
C LEU A 30 -2.87 9.30 2.78
N ARG A 31 -2.26 10.03 1.83
CA ARG A 31 -0.81 10.24 1.78
C ARG A 31 -0.28 10.94 3.03
N ALA A 32 -0.90 12.05 3.42
CA ALA A 32 -0.47 12.79 4.61
C ALA A 32 -0.61 11.98 5.91
N LEU A 33 -1.65 11.15 6.02
CA LEU A 33 -1.84 10.25 7.16
C LEU A 33 -0.81 9.11 7.17
N ALA A 34 -0.52 8.52 6.01
CA ALA A 34 0.49 7.47 5.87
C ALA A 34 1.89 8.01 6.22
N ASP A 35 2.30 9.15 5.66
CA ASP A 35 3.61 9.77 5.95
C ASP A 35 3.77 10.07 7.44
N LYS A 36 2.72 10.60 8.09
CA LYS A 36 2.72 10.89 9.53
C LYS A 36 2.83 9.63 10.38
N GLN A 37 2.11 8.57 10.04
CA GLN A 37 2.15 7.31 10.78
C GLN A 37 3.49 6.57 10.59
N ILE A 38 4.05 6.61 9.38
CA ILE A 38 5.34 6.00 9.06
C ILE A 38 6.48 6.72 9.81
N ALA A 39 6.52 8.06 9.76
CA ALA A 39 7.52 8.84 10.48
C ALA A 39 7.47 8.65 12.01
N GLN A 40 6.29 8.36 12.57
CA GLN A 40 6.12 8.13 14.01
C GLN A 40 6.50 6.71 14.47
N ARG A 41 6.49 5.71 13.58
CA ARG A 41 6.64 4.31 13.96
C ARG A 41 7.91 3.65 13.44
N VAL A 42 8.53 4.18 12.38
CA VAL A 42 9.70 3.57 11.74
C VAL A 42 10.80 4.60 11.51
N ARG A 43 11.87 4.53 12.30
CA ARG A 43 13.14 5.23 12.05
C ARG A 43 14.06 4.33 11.22
N ALA A 44 13.68 4.01 9.99
CA ALA A 44 14.52 3.25 9.06
C ALA A 44 14.08 3.50 7.61
N LYS A 45 15.05 3.62 6.69
CA LYS A 45 14.78 3.79 5.27
C LYS A 45 14.90 2.42 4.60
N VAL A 46 13.77 1.77 4.37
CA VAL A 46 13.73 0.47 3.69
C VAL A 46 13.79 0.72 2.18
N GLN A 47 14.85 0.27 1.54
CA GLN A 47 15.05 0.36 0.10
C GLN A 47 14.85 -1.03 -0.51
N TYR A 48 13.79 -1.16 -1.32
CA TYR A 48 13.53 -2.34 -2.12
C TYR A 48 13.16 -1.92 -3.55
N ASN A 49 13.43 -2.79 -4.50
CA ASN A 49 12.98 -2.63 -5.87
C ASN A 49 11.58 -3.25 -5.99
N PRO A 50 10.54 -2.50 -6.39
CA PRO A 50 9.18 -3.04 -6.53
C PRO A 50 9.08 -4.21 -7.52
N ALA A 51 9.98 -4.28 -8.50
CA ALA A 51 10.04 -5.39 -9.47
C ALA A 51 10.59 -6.71 -8.89
N ASP A 52 11.17 -6.67 -7.69
CA ASP A 52 11.81 -7.81 -7.02
C ASP A 52 10.94 -8.39 -5.88
N ILE A 53 9.64 -8.04 -5.85
CA ILE A 53 8.66 -8.57 -4.90
C ILE A 53 7.75 -9.58 -5.60
N ASP A 54 7.88 -10.84 -5.22
CA ASP A 54 7.03 -11.93 -5.67
C ASP A 54 6.00 -12.26 -4.59
N VAL A 55 4.72 -12.25 -4.96
CA VAL A 55 3.61 -12.67 -4.09
C VAL A 55 3.13 -14.03 -4.55
N THR A 56 3.11 -15.00 -3.64
CA THR A 56 2.64 -16.35 -3.93
C THR A 56 1.58 -16.76 -2.93
N LEU A 57 0.40 -17.13 -3.43
CA LEU A 57 -0.71 -17.64 -2.62
C LEU A 57 -1.01 -19.10 -2.93
N LEU A 58 -0.88 -19.51 -4.20
CA LEU A 58 -1.23 -20.86 -4.63
C LEU A 58 -0.27 -21.95 -4.12
N SER A 59 1.01 -21.65 -3.94
CA SER A 59 1.99 -22.62 -3.43
C SER A 59 2.15 -22.61 -1.91
N THR A 60 1.66 -21.58 -1.24
CA THR A 60 1.85 -21.33 0.21
C THR A 60 0.53 -21.28 0.98
N PHE A 61 -0.61 -21.50 0.32
CA PHE A 61 -1.92 -21.57 0.95
C PHE A 61 -1.91 -22.52 2.15
N PRO A 62 -2.51 -22.16 3.31
CA PRO A 62 -3.40 -21.01 3.54
C PRO A 62 -2.71 -19.64 3.65
N ASP A 63 -1.41 -19.60 3.84
CA ASP A 63 -0.67 -18.36 4.09
C ASP A 63 -0.36 -17.59 2.79
N LEU A 64 -0.38 -16.26 2.88
CA LEU A 64 0.12 -15.40 1.81
C LEU A 64 1.65 -15.33 1.88
N GLY A 65 2.33 -15.95 0.93
CA GLY A 65 3.78 -15.92 0.81
C GLY A 65 4.26 -14.65 0.09
N LEU A 66 5.17 -13.92 0.70
CA LEU A 66 5.89 -12.79 0.12
C LEU A 66 7.37 -13.16 0.00
N ASP A 67 7.95 -13.14 -1.20
CA ASP A 67 9.38 -13.28 -1.45
C ASP A 67 9.92 -11.95 -2.00
N ILE A 68 10.78 -11.29 -1.23
CA ILE A 68 11.40 -10.00 -1.57
C ILE A 68 12.89 -10.24 -1.79
N LYS A 69 13.37 -9.95 -2.99
CA LYS A 69 14.80 -10.07 -3.33
C LYS A 69 15.51 -8.72 -3.14
N ASN A 70 16.77 -8.79 -2.71
CA ASN A 70 17.67 -7.64 -2.56
C ASN A 70 17.14 -6.52 -1.64
N LEU A 71 16.49 -6.88 -0.53
CA LEU A 71 16.02 -5.92 0.46
C LEU A 71 17.22 -5.28 1.18
N ARG A 72 17.30 -3.95 1.16
CA ARG A 72 18.29 -3.17 1.90
C ARG A 72 17.59 -2.33 2.95
N VAL A 73 18.02 -2.50 4.20
CA VAL A 73 17.60 -1.64 5.30
C VAL A 73 18.71 -0.63 5.55
N ILE A 74 18.46 0.62 5.18
CA ILE A 74 19.39 1.73 5.38
C ILE A 74 19.04 2.41 6.70
N GLY A 75 20.04 2.64 7.54
CA GLY A 75 19.87 3.37 8.79
C GLY A 75 19.44 4.82 8.54
N VAL A 76 18.82 5.45 9.53
CA VAL A 76 18.56 6.90 9.51
C VAL A 76 19.58 7.61 10.39
N ASP A 77 19.70 8.93 10.24
CA ASP A 77 20.61 9.80 10.99
C ASP A 77 22.10 9.43 10.79
N SER A 78 22.80 9.10 11.87
CA SER A 78 24.23 8.78 11.89
C SER A 78 24.59 7.54 11.07
N PHE A 79 23.61 6.70 10.73
CA PHE A 79 23.77 5.48 9.95
C PHE A 79 23.21 5.60 8.53
N SER A 80 22.91 6.82 8.06
CA SER A 80 22.37 7.09 6.71
C SER A 80 23.30 6.70 5.56
N ARG A 81 24.59 6.47 5.85
CA ARG A 81 25.58 5.96 4.89
C ARG A 81 25.85 4.46 5.05
N ASP A 82 25.29 3.83 6.09
CA ASP A 82 25.50 2.42 6.39
C ASP A 82 24.24 1.60 6.12
N THR A 83 24.43 0.44 5.49
CA THR A 83 23.37 -0.55 5.32
C THR A 83 23.32 -1.41 6.58
N LEU A 84 22.30 -1.22 7.41
CA LEU A 84 22.13 -1.95 8.68
C LEU A 84 21.83 -3.42 8.47
N ALA A 85 21.09 -3.74 7.40
CA ALA A 85 20.84 -5.11 7.00
C ALA A 85 20.72 -5.20 5.48
N TYR A 86 21.48 -6.12 4.90
CA TYR A 86 21.30 -6.55 3.53
C TYR A 86 20.72 -7.96 3.55
N LEU A 87 19.49 -8.11 3.04
CA LEU A 87 18.81 -9.39 2.92
C LEU A 87 18.70 -9.72 1.43
N PRO A 88 19.54 -10.64 0.90
CA PRO A 88 19.47 -11.05 -0.49
C PRO A 88 18.12 -11.65 -0.89
N ARG A 89 17.48 -12.36 0.05
CA ARG A 89 16.14 -12.93 -0.11
C ARG A 89 15.44 -12.95 1.25
N LEU A 90 14.29 -12.30 1.33
CA LEU A 90 13.41 -12.33 2.49
C LEU A 90 12.12 -13.04 2.09
N ARG A 91 11.81 -14.16 2.74
CA ARG A 91 10.49 -14.80 2.64
C ARG A 91 9.69 -14.57 3.91
N VAL A 92 8.46 -14.11 3.75
CA VAL A 92 7.52 -13.91 4.85
C VAL A 92 6.23 -14.62 4.50
N GLY A 93 5.74 -15.50 5.39
CA GLY A 93 4.38 -16.02 5.34
C GLY A 93 3.51 -15.13 6.22
N LEU A 94 2.42 -14.62 5.65
CA LEU A 94 1.39 -13.90 6.40
C LEU A 94 0.20 -14.85 6.57
N ASP A 95 -0.07 -15.22 7.82
CA ASP A 95 -1.29 -15.90 8.23
C ASP A 95 -2.47 -14.95 8.03
N LEU A 96 -3.50 -15.39 7.31
CA LEU A 96 -4.65 -14.58 6.88
C LEU A 96 -5.86 -14.75 7.79
#